data_AF-A0A963MM66-F1
#
_entry.id   AF-A0A963MM66-F1
#
_cell.length_a   1.000
_cell.length_b   1.000
_cell.length_c   1.000
_cell.angle_alpha   90.00
_cell.angle_beta   90.00
_cell.angle_gamma   90.00
#
_symmetry.space_group_name_H-M   'P 1'
#
loop_
_entity.id
_entity.type
_entity.pdbx_description
1 polymer ?
#
loop_
_entity_poly.entity_id
_entity_poly.type
_entity_poly.pdbx_seq_one_letter_code
_entity_poly.pdbx_strand_id
1 'polypeptide(L)'
;MAINTSSVKTGPLAASANGADGRLLIWLPIIAGLAVLYVPTLIDLLSGIWSSDEQKHGPIVLAIACWLAWRKWPAMWQASDAQPTSAAGWPIFVFGLLLYAIGRSQDILLFEVGSLIWLLSAIVLLTRGVAALKAQWFALFFMLFMIPLPG
;
A
#
# COMPACT_ATOMS: atom_id res chain seq x y z
N MET A 1 -59.12 26.71 -21.21
CA MET A 1 -58.59 26.58 -19.84
C MET A 1 -58.19 25.12 -19.66
N ALA A 2 -56.94 24.77 -19.95
CA ALA A 2 -56.46 23.39 -19.93
C ALA A 2 -55.66 23.17 -18.64
N ILE A 3 -56.17 22.29 -17.77
CA ILE A 3 -55.46 21.89 -16.55
C ILE A 3 -54.77 20.56 -16.89
N ASN A 4 -53.46 20.64 -17.17
CA ASN A 4 -52.60 19.48 -17.37
C ASN A 4 -52.05 19.07 -16.00
N THR A 5 -52.58 18.00 -15.41
CA THR A 5 -52.02 17.40 -14.20
C THR A 5 -51.01 16.33 -14.60
N SER A 6 -49.76 16.75 -14.81
CA SER A 6 -48.63 15.86 -15.00
C SER A 6 -48.39 15.04 -13.73
N SER A 7 -48.50 13.72 -13.89
CA SER A 7 -48.11 12.69 -12.93
C SER A 7 -46.69 12.93 -12.41
N VAL A 8 -46.57 13.33 -11.14
CA VAL A 8 -45.29 13.34 -10.42
C VAL A 8 -44.85 11.89 -10.24
N LYS A 9 -43.96 11.40 -11.11
CA LYS A 9 -43.21 10.18 -10.86
C LYS A 9 -42.23 10.46 -9.71
N THR A 10 -42.57 10.02 -8.51
CA THR A 10 -41.62 9.90 -7.40
C THR A 10 -40.56 8.89 -7.80
N GLY A 11 -39.40 9.38 -8.24
CA GLY A 11 -38.24 8.52 -8.46
C GLY A 11 -37.80 7.87 -7.13
N PRO A 12 -37.37 6.60 -7.13
CA PRO A 12 -36.86 5.98 -5.92
C PRO A 12 -35.54 6.66 -5.52
N LEU A 13 -35.52 7.31 -4.36
CA LEU A 13 -34.33 7.76 -3.64
C LEU A 13 -33.55 6.56 -3.07
N ALA A 14 -33.25 5.55 -3.89
CA ALA A 14 -32.31 4.49 -3.54
C ALA A 14 -30.89 5.02 -3.77
N ALA A 15 -30.49 5.98 -2.93
CA ALA A 15 -29.14 6.52 -2.89
C ALA A 15 -28.18 5.45 -2.37
N SER A 16 -27.44 4.82 -3.29
CA SER A 16 -26.01 4.48 -3.20
C SER A 16 -25.43 4.05 -1.83
N ALA A 17 -25.96 2.97 -1.24
CA ALA A 17 -25.35 2.33 -0.06
C ALA A 17 -24.34 1.21 -0.39
N ASN A 18 -24.09 0.89 -1.67
CA ASN A 18 -23.25 -0.25 -2.09
C ASN A 18 -21.84 0.13 -2.58
N GLY A 19 -21.44 1.41 -2.52
CA GLY A 19 -20.15 1.86 -3.07
C GLY A 19 -18.93 1.60 -2.17
N ALA A 20 -19.13 1.50 -0.85
CA ALA A 20 -18.07 1.36 0.13
C ALA A 20 -17.64 -0.12 0.33
N ASP A 21 -18.60 -1.04 0.35
CA ASP A 21 -18.38 -2.45 0.68
C ASP A 21 -17.55 -3.16 -0.40
N GLY A 22 -17.85 -2.92 -1.67
CA GLY A 22 -17.08 -3.46 -2.80
C GLY A 22 -15.64 -2.92 -2.87
N ARG A 23 -15.42 -1.68 -2.40
CA ARG A 23 -14.08 -1.07 -2.36
C ARG A 23 -13.21 -1.65 -1.26
N LEU A 24 -13.75 -2.00 -0.09
CA LEU A 24 -12.97 -2.63 0.97
C LEU A 24 -12.58 -4.07 0.60
N LEU A 25 -13.48 -4.80 -0.08
CA LEU A 25 -13.24 -6.16 -0.54
C LEU A 25 -12.04 -6.27 -1.49
N ILE A 26 -11.75 -5.23 -2.30
CA ILE A 26 -10.59 -5.25 -3.22
C ILE A 26 -9.24 -5.13 -2.49
N TRP A 27 -9.23 -4.54 -1.28
CA TRP A 27 -8.01 -4.39 -0.49
C TRP A 27 -7.68 -5.63 0.34
N LEU A 28 -8.68 -6.45 0.68
CA LEU A 28 -8.48 -7.69 1.44
C LEU A 28 -7.42 -8.62 0.85
N PRO A 29 -7.46 -9.00 -0.45
CA PRO A 29 -6.44 -9.91 -1.00
C PRO A 29 -5.04 -9.27 -1.01
N ILE A 30 -4.94 -7.96 -1.19
CA ILE A 30 -3.66 -7.23 -1.16
C ILE A 30 -3.08 -7.24 0.25
N ILE A 31 -3.89 -6.90 1.25
CA ILE A 31 -3.49 -6.90 2.66
C ILE A 31 -3.12 -8.32 3.11
N ALA A 32 -3.94 -9.31 2.76
CA ALA A 32 -3.66 -10.71 3.07
C ALA A 32 -2.36 -11.18 2.42
N GLY A 33 -2.13 -10.88 1.15
CA GLY A 33 -0.89 -11.22 0.45
C GLY A 33 0.34 -10.58 1.10
N LEU A 34 0.29 -9.28 1.40
CA LEU A 34 1.37 -8.59 2.11
C LEU A 34 1.61 -9.18 3.51
N ALA A 35 0.54 -9.48 4.26
CA ALA A 35 0.67 -10.08 5.59
C ALA A 35 1.33 -11.45 5.52
N VAL A 36 0.92 -12.31 4.59
CA VAL A 36 1.52 -13.65 4.41
C VAL A 36 3.01 -13.56 4.09
N LEU A 37 3.43 -12.60 3.26
CA LEU A 37 4.84 -12.43 2.90
C LEU A 37 5.65 -11.79 4.03
N TYR A 38 5.15 -10.74 4.67
CA TYR A 38 5.98 -9.88 5.54
C TYR A 38 5.79 -10.07 7.03
N VAL A 39 4.73 -10.75 7.49
CA VAL A 39 4.60 -11.08 8.93
C VAL A 39 5.76 -11.94 9.43
N PRO A 40 6.20 -12.99 8.72
CA PRO A 40 7.38 -13.77 9.13
C PRO A 40 8.63 -12.88 9.21
N THR A 41 8.92 -12.09 8.17
CA THR A 41 10.06 -11.17 8.14
C THR A 41 10.01 -10.14 9.30
N LEU A 42 8.82 -9.65 9.64
CA LEU A 42 8.66 -8.71 10.76
C LEU A 42 8.95 -9.37 12.11
N ILE A 43 8.54 -10.62 12.30
CA ILE A 43 8.87 -11.39 13.50
C ILE A 43 10.38 -11.60 13.57
N ASP A 44 11.01 -12.03 12.47
CA ASP A 44 12.45 -12.27 12.38
C ASP A 44 13.25 -10.99 12.69
N LEU A 45 12.82 -9.83 12.18
CA LEU A 45 13.40 -8.52 12.47
C LEU A 45 13.28 -8.14 13.95
N LEU A 46 12.09 -8.31 14.54
CA LEU A 46 11.81 -7.96 15.93
C LEU A 46 12.60 -8.85 16.91
N SER A 47 12.65 -10.17 16.66
CA SER A 47 13.40 -11.10 17.51
C SER A 47 14.91 -11.09 17.25
N GLY A 48 15.33 -10.61 16.08
CA GLY A 48 16.71 -10.60 15.63
C GLY A 48 17.33 -9.21 15.68
N ILE A 49 17.55 -8.62 14.51
CA ILE A 49 18.43 -7.46 14.34
C ILE A 49 17.93 -6.19 15.05
N TRP A 50 16.62 -6.00 15.21
CA TRP A 50 16.08 -4.84 15.92
C TRP A 50 16.18 -4.96 17.44
N SER A 51 16.45 -6.16 17.94
CA SER A 51 16.77 -6.37 19.35
C SER A 51 18.26 -6.12 19.67
N SER A 52 19.12 -6.04 18.65
CA SER A 52 20.55 -5.73 18.83
C SER A 52 20.77 -4.23 19.08
N ASP A 53 21.80 -3.88 19.87
CA ASP A 53 22.13 -2.49 20.20
C ASP A 53 22.45 -1.62 18.98
N GLU A 54 22.90 -2.23 17.89
CA GLU A 54 23.35 -1.54 16.68
C GLU A 54 22.18 -1.06 15.80
N GLN A 55 21.05 -1.77 15.79
CA GLN A 55 19.91 -1.48 14.90
C GLN A 55 18.56 -1.35 15.62
N LYS A 56 18.56 -0.92 16.89
CA LYS A 56 17.33 -0.66 17.69
C LYS A 56 16.36 0.37 17.12
N HIS A 57 16.79 1.15 16.13
CA HIS A 57 15.96 2.19 15.51
C HIS A 57 14.98 1.62 14.46
N GLY A 58 15.13 0.38 14.02
CA GLY A 58 14.25 -0.23 13.01
C GLY A 58 12.75 -0.17 13.33
N PRO A 59 12.28 -0.56 14.53
CA PRO A 59 10.86 -0.53 14.89
C PRO A 59 10.27 0.87 14.86
N ILE A 60 11.02 1.88 15.32
CA ILE A 60 10.55 3.28 15.31
C ILE A 60 10.50 3.82 13.87
N VAL A 61 11.43 3.42 13.00
CA VAL A 61 11.40 3.76 11.58
C VAL A 61 10.16 3.16 10.91
N LEU A 62 9.87 1.88 11.13
CA LEU A 62 8.66 1.23 10.62
C LEU A 62 7.39 1.95 11.12
N ALA A 63 7.31 2.25 12.42
CA ALA A 63 6.17 2.93 13.01
C ALA A 63 5.92 4.31 12.38
N ILE A 64 6.98 5.09 12.18
CA ILE A 64 6.89 6.41 11.54
C ILE A 64 6.52 6.26 10.05
N ALA A 65 7.05 5.26 9.33
CA ALA A 65 6.68 5.01 7.94
C ALA A 65 5.17 4.69 7.80
N CYS A 66 4.64 3.82 8.67
CA CYS A 66 3.21 3.50 8.73
C CYS A 66 2.38 4.75 9.06
N TRP A 67 2.82 5.55 10.03
CA TRP A 67 2.16 6.79 10.41
C TRP A 67 2.15 7.82 9.28
N LEU A 68 3.28 8.01 8.58
CA LEU A 68 3.38 8.90 7.42
C LEU A 68 2.44 8.45 6.30
N ALA A 69 2.42 7.15 6.01
CA ALA A 69 1.54 6.57 5.00
C ALA A 69 0.06 6.83 5.32
N TRP A 70 -0.33 6.61 6.57
CA TRP A 70 -1.66 6.92 7.08
C TRP A 70 -1.99 8.41 7.00
N ARG A 71 -1.06 9.27 7.42
CA ARG A 71 -1.25 10.73 7.43
C ARG A 71 -1.42 11.32 6.02
N LYS A 72 -0.73 10.73 5.03
CA LYS A 72 -0.80 11.12 3.61
C LYS A 72 -1.92 10.40 2.85
N TRP A 73 -2.62 9.44 3.46
CA TRP A 73 -3.69 8.68 2.84
C TRP A 73 -4.80 9.55 2.21
N PRO A 74 -5.33 10.60 2.89
CA PRO A 74 -6.37 11.44 2.28
C PRO A 74 -5.86 12.23 1.07
N ALA A 75 -4.62 12.74 1.14
CA ALA A 75 -4.00 13.49 0.04
C ALA A 75 -3.71 12.58 -1.16
N MET A 76 -3.26 11.35 -0.92
CA MET A 76 -3.08 10.32 -1.94
C MET A 76 -4.41 10.02 -2.63
N TRP A 77 -5.49 9.87 -1.87
CA TRP A 77 -6.81 9.59 -2.40
C TRP A 77 -7.29 10.72 -3.32
N GLN A 78 -7.23 11.97 -2.84
CA GLN A 78 -7.62 13.15 -3.63
C GLN A 78 -6.80 13.29 -4.91
N ALA A 79 -5.49 13.04 -4.86
CA ALA A 79 -4.63 13.11 -6.03
C ALA A 79 -4.92 12.02 -7.09
N SER A 80 -5.53 10.90 -6.67
CA SER A 80 -5.82 9.74 -7.53
C SER A 80 -7.22 9.74 -8.14
N ASP A 81 -8.15 10.53 -7.61
CA ASP A 81 -9.59 10.43 -7.94
C ASP A 81 -9.92 10.71 -9.43
N ALA A 82 -9.00 11.36 -10.16
CA ALA A 82 -9.16 11.73 -11.57
C ALA A 82 -8.08 11.15 -12.51
N GLN A 83 -7.20 10.25 -12.02
CA GLN A 83 -6.06 9.74 -12.80
C GLN A 83 -6.22 8.25 -13.13
N PRO A 84 -5.88 7.81 -14.36
CA PRO A 84 -5.90 6.40 -14.70
C PRO A 84 -4.84 5.62 -13.90
N THR A 85 -5.19 4.39 -13.55
CA THR A 85 -4.23 3.41 -13.01
C THR A 85 -3.13 3.11 -14.02
N SER A 86 -1.92 2.80 -13.57
CA SER A 86 -0.79 2.54 -14.47
C SER A 86 -0.39 1.07 -14.48
N ALA A 87 -0.50 0.44 -15.65
CA ALA A 87 -0.04 -0.94 -15.87
C ALA A 87 1.49 -1.10 -15.71
N ALA A 88 2.25 0.00 -15.68
CA ALA A 88 3.68 -0.01 -15.39
C ALA A 88 4.00 -0.52 -13.97
N GLY A 89 3.00 -0.67 -13.09
CA GLY A 89 3.19 -1.31 -11.80
C GLY A 89 3.43 -2.82 -11.87
N TRP A 90 3.03 -3.52 -12.95
CA TRP A 90 3.25 -4.96 -13.09
C TRP A 90 4.72 -5.38 -13.12
N PRO A 91 5.60 -4.79 -13.96
CA PRO A 91 7.02 -5.13 -13.94
C PRO A 91 7.66 -4.83 -12.58
N ILE A 92 7.25 -3.75 -11.91
CA ILE A 92 7.74 -3.39 -10.57
C ILE A 92 7.25 -4.42 -9.53
N PHE A 93 6.00 -4.87 -9.63
CA PHE A 93 5.43 -5.88 -8.75
C PHE A 93 6.17 -7.22 -8.89
N VAL A 94 6.38 -7.69 -10.12
CA VAL A 94 7.11 -8.93 -10.41
C VAL A 94 8.56 -8.81 -9.91
N PHE A 95 9.22 -7.69 -10.17
CA PHE A 95 10.57 -7.44 -9.66
C PHE A 95 10.65 -7.49 -8.13
N GLY A 96 9.72 -6.80 -7.44
CA GLY A 96 9.64 -6.83 -5.98
C GLY A 96 9.39 -8.24 -5.44
N LEU A 97 8.51 -9.01 -6.09
CA LEU A 97 8.22 -10.38 -5.69
C LEU A 97 9.42 -11.32 -5.89
N LEU A 98 10.14 -11.17 -7.00
CA LEU A 98 11.38 -11.91 -7.24
C LEU A 98 12.46 -11.55 -6.21
N LEU A 99 12.61 -10.26 -5.89
CA LEU A 99 13.56 -9.79 -4.89
C LEU A 99 13.21 -10.38 -3.51
N TYR A 100 11.93 -10.41 -3.13
CA TYR A 100 11.46 -11.07 -1.92
C TYR A 100 11.79 -12.57 -1.93
N ALA A 101 11.44 -13.28 -2.99
CA ALA A 101 11.64 -14.73 -3.08
C ALA A 101 13.13 -15.12 -3.02
N ILE A 102 13.99 -14.37 -3.72
CA ILE A 102 15.44 -14.54 -3.66
C ILE A 102 15.94 -14.19 -2.26
N GLY A 103 15.53 -13.06 -1.69
CA GLY A 103 15.89 -12.67 -0.32
C GLY A 103 15.56 -13.75 0.69
N ARG A 104 14.31 -14.22 0.69
CA ARG A 104 13.82 -15.21 1.65
C ARG A 104 14.43 -16.60 1.46
N SER A 105 14.75 -16.98 0.23
CA SER A 105 15.39 -18.28 -0.06
C SER A 105 16.89 -18.29 0.24
N GLN A 106 17.57 -17.14 0.11
CA GLN A 106 19.00 -16.99 0.35
C GLN A 106 19.31 -16.40 1.74
N ASP A 107 18.28 -16.16 2.57
CA ASP A 107 18.38 -15.51 3.87
C ASP A 107 19.05 -14.12 3.81
N ILE A 108 18.78 -13.39 2.72
CA ILE A 108 19.31 -12.04 2.47
C ILE A 108 18.25 -11.02 2.91
N LEU A 109 18.35 -10.60 4.17
CA LEU A 109 17.42 -9.66 4.81
C LEU A 109 17.33 -8.31 4.07
N LEU A 110 18.44 -7.84 3.48
CA LEU A 110 18.49 -6.66 2.61
C LEU A 110 17.48 -6.75 1.45
N PHE A 111 17.37 -7.91 0.82
CA PHE A 111 16.46 -8.14 -0.31
C PHE A 111 15.02 -8.30 0.17
N GLU A 112 14.79 -8.97 1.31
CA GLU A 112 13.46 -9.07 1.90
C GLU A 112 12.92 -7.69 2.28
N VAL A 113 13.65 -6.92 3.08
CA VAL A 113 13.22 -5.59 3.52
C VAL A 113 13.13 -4.61 2.34
N GLY A 114 14.11 -4.63 1.44
CA GLY A 114 14.10 -3.80 0.24
C GLY A 114 12.92 -4.11 -0.69
N SER A 115 12.53 -5.38 -0.81
CA SER A 115 11.40 -5.80 -1.65
C SER A 115 10.07 -5.19 -1.23
N LEU A 116 9.89 -4.88 0.07
CA LEU A 116 8.67 -4.27 0.59
C LEU A 116 8.41 -2.91 -0.06
N ILE A 117 9.47 -2.12 -0.24
CA ILE A 117 9.39 -0.79 -0.86
C ILE A 117 8.96 -0.91 -2.32
N TRP A 118 9.51 -1.89 -3.04
CA TRP A 118 9.15 -2.17 -4.43
C TRP A 118 7.70 -2.66 -4.56
N LEU A 119 7.27 -3.59 -3.70
CA LEU A 119 5.91 -4.12 -3.72
C LEU A 119 4.87 -3.06 -3.34
N LEU A 120 5.12 -2.25 -2.31
CA LEU A 120 4.23 -1.14 -1.96
C LEU A 120 4.14 -0.10 -3.07
N SER A 121 5.27 0.25 -3.69
CA SER A 121 5.31 1.17 -4.83
C SER A 121 4.48 0.64 -6.00
N ALA A 122 4.62 -0.65 -6.31
CA ALA A 122 3.86 -1.31 -7.36
C ALA A 122 2.36 -1.36 -7.07
N ILE A 123 1.97 -1.71 -5.84
CA ILE A 123 0.56 -1.76 -5.42
C ILE A 123 -0.08 -0.38 -5.55
N VAL A 124 0.60 0.68 -5.09
CA VAL A 124 0.08 2.06 -5.24
C VAL A 124 -0.04 2.43 -6.71
N LEU A 125 0.93 2.07 -7.55
CA LEU A 125 0.92 2.38 -8.97
C LEU A 125 -0.20 1.63 -9.73
N LEU A 126 -0.42 0.35 -9.41
CA LEU A 126 -1.48 -0.48 -9.99
C LEU A 126 -2.88 -0.06 -9.54
N THR A 127 -3.05 0.33 -8.28
CA THR A 127 -4.37 0.66 -7.72
C THR A 127 -4.76 2.13 -7.94
N ARG A 128 -3.79 3.05 -8.00
CA ARG A 128 -4.04 4.49 -7.94
C ARG A 128 -3.16 5.35 -8.85
N GLY A 129 -2.22 4.75 -9.58
CA GLY A 129 -1.38 5.45 -10.54
C GLY A 129 -0.25 6.28 -9.91
N VAL A 130 0.45 7.03 -10.77
CA VAL A 130 1.69 7.75 -10.42
C VAL A 130 1.44 8.89 -9.44
N ALA A 131 0.27 9.54 -9.49
CA ALA A 131 -0.07 10.64 -8.59
C ALA A 131 -0.12 10.19 -7.12
N ALA A 132 -0.70 9.02 -6.87
CA ALA A 132 -0.71 8.42 -5.54
C ALA A 132 0.70 8.02 -5.06
N LEU A 133 1.51 7.47 -5.95
CA LEU A 133 2.90 7.11 -5.65
C LEU A 133 3.70 8.36 -5.22
N LYS A 134 3.53 9.47 -5.94
CA LYS A 134 4.15 10.76 -5.58
C LYS A 134 3.67 11.29 -4.24
N ALA A 135 2.40 11.11 -3.90
CA ALA A 135 1.88 11.52 -2.59
C ALA A 135 2.49 10.70 -1.44
N GLN A 136 2.84 9.44 -1.70
CA GLN A 136 3.44 8.50 -0.73
C GLN A 136 4.96 8.39 -0.81
N TRP A 137 5.61 9.13 -1.73
CA TRP A 137 7.05 8.99 -1.99
C TRP A 137 7.89 9.13 -0.71
N PHE A 138 7.49 10.06 0.18
CA PHE A 138 8.21 10.30 1.42
C PHE A 138 8.11 9.14 2.40
N ALA A 139 6.94 8.50 2.50
CA ALA A 139 6.76 7.31 3.33
C ALA A 139 7.59 6.13 2.79
N LEU A 140 7.59 5.94 1.47
CA LEU A 140 8.37 4.89 0.79
C LEU A 140 9.88 5.13 0.91
N PHE A 141 10.32 6.39 0.74
CA PHE A 141 11.70 6.79 0.93
C PHE A 141 12.14 6.55 2.38
N PHE A 142 11.29 6.89 3.35
CA PHE A 142 11.60 6.70 4.76
C PHE A 142 11.77 5.22 5.13
N MET A 143 11.08 4.31 4.44
CA MET A 143 11.29 2.87 4.61
C MET A 143 12.68 2.38 4.18
N LEU A 144 13.46 3.15 3.40
CA LEU A 144 14.86 2.80 3.11
C LEU A 144 15.72 2.76 4.37
N PHE A 145 15.40 3.56 5.39
CA PHE A 145 16.10 3.52 6.68
C PHE A 145 15.77 2.26 7.50
N MET A 146 14.83 1.43 7.05
CA MET A 146 14.54 0.13 7.64
C MET A 146 15.52 -0.94 7.15
N ILE A 147 16.19 -0.70 6.02
CA ILE A 147 17.09 -1.66 5.40
C ILE A 147 18.33 -1.81 6.28
N PRO A 148 18.59 -3.00 6.84
CA PRO A 148 19.79 -3.24 7.63
C PRO A 148 21.02 -3.13 6.71
N LEU A 149 21.99 -2.32 7.10
CA LEU A 149 23.27 -2.26 6.39
C LEU A 149 24.01 -3.59 6.61
N PRO A 150 24.59 -4.19 5.55
CA PRO A 150 25.49 -5.31 5.73
C PRO A 150 26.72 -4.83 6.53
N GLY A 151 27.02 -5.53 7.62
CA GLY A 151 28.25 -5.36 8.39
C GLY A 151 29.45 -6.02 7.71
#